data_AF-A0A943IPF9-F1
#
_entry.id   AF-A0A943IPF9-F1
#
_cell.length_a   1.000
_cell.length_b   1.000
_cell.length_c   1.000
_cell.angle_alpha   90.00
_cell.angle_beta   90.00
_cell.angle_gamma   90.00
#
_symmetry.space_group_name_H-M   'P 1'
#
loop_
_entity.id
_entity.type
_entity.pdbx_description
1 polymer ?
#
loop_
_entity_poly.entity_id
_entity_poly.type
_entity_poly.pdbx_seq_one_letter_code
_entity_poly.pdbx_strand_id
1 'polypeptide(L)'
;MTQKPAFPKPRFYLILALLAAAGFGFTAVCGVWNISRPLWGNIALSAVPAAVFLLLWQLSRRGRWRGVPALAATIALFVLFLAGGCFNLLLIGLDAMGQPRDPSLKNSAHAVRIVEKALELNLDGAQVLLAEDTHSGFHGDGETRIILTLDDASSAVESILSQWPAFPAGEPLDTIFLERSGLGEDLFFPQVEQGYYSFRDRYAEQYPDDTHPLLQRFSYNYTAALYDTENSTLYYYELDT
;
A
#
# COMPACT_ATOMS: atom_id res chain seq x y z
N MET A 1 -50.34 8.55 -47.97
CA MET A 1 -50.06 7.56 -46.91
C MET A 1 -49.16 8.23 -45.87
N THR A 2 -49.74 8.68 -44.77
CA THR A 2 -49.00 9.34 -43.66
C THR A 2 -48.38 8.27 -42.77
N GLN A 3 -47.04 8.16 -42.76
CA GLN A 3 -46.34 7.32 -41.79
C GLN A 3 -46.49 7.94 -40.40
N LYS A 4 -47.07 7.17 -39.48
CA LYS A 4 -47.19 7.53 -38.07
C LYS A 4 -45.80 7.38 -37.42
N PRO A 5 -45.27 8.38 -36.69
CA PRO A 5 -43.99 8.22 -36.01
C PRO A 5 -44.10 7.12 -34.95
N ALA A 6 -43.22 6.12 -35.03
CA ALA A 6 -43.16 5.02 -34.09
C ALA A 6 -42.45 5.48 -32.81
N PHE A 7 -43.22 5.96 -31.84
CA PHE A 7 -42.69 6.24 -30.51
C PHE A 7 -42.29 4.93 -29.81
N PRO A 8 -41.13 4.88 -29.12
CA PRO A 8 -40.73 3.71 -28.34
C PRO A 8 -41.73 3.45 -27.21
N LYS A 9 -42.08 2.17 -27.01
CA LYS A 9 -43.11 1.72 -26.06
C LYS A 9 -42.76 2.12 -24.61
N PRO A 10 -43.74 2.31 -23.71
CA PRO A 10 -43.52 2.75 -22.32
C PRO A 10 -42.55 1.88 -21.50
N ARG A 11 -42.38 0.59 -21.85
CA ARG A 11 -41.38 -0.30 -21.25
C ARG A 11 -39.92 0.14 -21.52
N PHE A 12 -39.69 0.87 -22.60
CA PHE A 12 -38.38 1.41 -22.99
C PHE A 12 -37.92 2.52 -22.02
N TYR A 13 -38.83 3.41 -21.64
CA TYR A 13 -38.56 4.49 -20.68
C TYR A 13 -38.34 3.97 -19.26
N LEU A 14 -39.05 2.91 -18.86
CA LEU A 14 -38.87 2.29 -17.54
C LEU A 14 -37.47 1.67 -17.38
N ILE A 15 -36.98 0.98 -18.42
CA ILE A 15 -35.64 0.40 -18.43
C ILE A 15 -34.56 1.49 -18.42
N LEU A 16 -34.77 2.56 -19.19
CA LEU A 16 -33.85 3.71 -19.20
C LEU A 16 -33.79 4.42 -17.82
N ALA A 17 -34.94 4.58 -17.16
CA ALA A 17 -35.02 5.17 -15.82
C ALA A 17 -34.34 4.31 -14.74
N LEU A 18 -34.48 2.98 -14.80
CA LEU A 18 -33.83 2.05 -13.87
C LEU A 18 -32.30 2.02 -14.05
N LEU A 19 -31.81 2.08 -15.29
CA LEU A 19 -30.38 2.17 -15.59
C LEU A 19 -29.76 3.50 -15.11
N ALA A 20 -30.49 4.61 -15.27
CA ALA A 20 -30.06 5.92 -14.77
C ALA A 20 -29.97 5.96 -13.24
N ALA A 21 -30.91 5.32 -12.53
CA ALA A 21 -30.90 5.27 -11.06
C ALA A 21 -29.71 4.45 -10.50
N ALA A 22 -29.34 3.36 -11.15
CA ALA A 22 -28.20 2.53 -10.72
C ALA A 22 -26.84 3.25 -10.89
N GLY A 23 -26.68 4.04 -11.96
CA GLY A 23 -25.48 4.87 -12.14
C GLY A 23 -25.33 5.98 -11.10
N PHE A 24 -26.45 6.52 -10.60
CA PHE A 24 -26.47 7.59 -9.60
C PHE A 24 -26.17 7.09 -8.17
N GLY A 25 -26.55 5.85 -7.85
CA GLY A 25 -26.29 5.26 -6.53
C GLY A 25 -24.80 5.04 -6.26
N PHE A 26 -24.02 4.64 -7.28
CA PHE A 26 -22.59 4.38 -7.12
C PHE A 26 -21.76 5.67 -7.02
N THR A 27 -22.11 6.72 -7.78
CA THR A 27 -21.43 8.02 -7.70
C THR A 27 -21.65 8.72 -6.36
N ALA A 28 -22.84 8.57 -5.75
CA ALA A 28 -23.12 9.08 -4.42
C ALA A 28 -22.29 8.37 -3.34
N VAL A 29 -22.13 7.04 -3.39
CA VAL A 29 -21.35 6.27 -2.42
C VAL A 29 -19.86 6.61 -2.47
N CYS A 30 -19.27 6.72 -3.66
CA CYS A 30 -17.87 7.11 -3.80
C CYS A 30 -17.59 8.57 -3.38
N GLY A 31 -18.57 9.47 -3.52
CA GLY A 31 -18.46 10.87 -3.10
C GLY A 31 -18.47 11.05 -1.58
N VAL A 32 -19.19 10.19 -0.86
CA VAL A 32 -19.29 10.24 0.62
C VAL A 32 -18.03 9.70 1.31
N TRP A 33 -17.25 8.83 0.66
CA TRP A 33 -16.11 8.13 1.27
C TRP A 33 -14.72 8.67 0.88
N ASN A 34 -14.64 9.73 0.07
CA ASN A 34 -13.39 10.38 -0.36
C ASN A 34 -12.29 9.41 -0.86
N ILE A 35 -12.69 8.35 -1.58
CA ILE A 35 -11.79 7.35 -2.16
C ILE A 35 -11.26 7.88 -3.50
N SER A 36 -9.92 7.96 -3.65
CA SER A 36 -9.26 8.32 -4.90
C SER A 36 -9.69 7.37 -6.03
N ARG A 37 -10.29 7.91 -7.09
CA ARG A 37 -10.81 7.12 -8.21
C ARG A 37 -9.70 6.78 -9.20
N PRO A 38 -9.41 5.51 -9.49
CA PRO A 38 -8.67 5.18 -10.69
C PRO A 38 -9.50 5.51 -11.94
N LEU A 39 -8.88 6.14 -12.95
CA LEU A 39 -9.56 6.57 -14.19
C LEU A 39 -10.29 5.41 -14.91
N TRP A 40 -9.77 4.18 -14.78
CA TRP A 40 -10.34 2.96 -15.34
C TRP A 40 -11.63 2.49 -14.66
N GLY A 41 -11.87 2.87 -13.39
CA GLY A 41 -13.09 2.52 -12.65
C GLY A 41 -14.34 3.16 -13.25
N ASN A 42 -14.26 4.39 -13.75
CA ASN A 42 -15.38 5.07 -14.41
C ASN A 42 -15.72 4.43 -15.76
N ILE A 43 -14.71 3.95 -16.49
CA ILE A 43 -14.88 3.28 -17.79
C ILE A 43 -15.60 1.96 -17.59
N ALA A 44 -15.18 1.14 -16.61
CA ALA A 44 -15.83 -0.12 -16.26
C ALA A 44 -17.31 0.08 -15.83
N LEU A 45 -17.59 1.13 -15.06
CA LEU A 45 -18.94 1.44 -14.56
C LEU A 45 -19.93 1.85 -15.67
N SER A 46 -19.44 2.48 -16.75
CA SER A 46 -20.26 2.84 -17.91
C SER A 46 -20.40 1.71 -18.95
N ALA A 47 -19.37 0.85 -19.06
CA ALA A 47 -19.32 -0.20 -20.09
C ALA A 47 -20.21 -1.40 -19.76
N VAL A 48 -20.34 -1.76 -18.49
CA VAL A 48 -21.13 -2.92 -18.05
C VAL A 48 -22.64 -2.73 -18.31
N PRO A 49 -23.27 -1.59 -17.97
CA PRO A 49 -24.67 -1.34 -18.32
C PRO A 49 -24.92 -1.35 -19.84
N ALA A 50 -23.98 -0.81 -20.63
CA ALA A 50 -24.05 -0.81 -22.08
C ALA A 50 -23.94 -2.23 -22.67
N ALA A 51 -23.05 -3.07 -22.13
CA ALA A 51 -22.89 -4.46 -22.54
C ALA A 51 -24.11 -5.31 -22.17
N VAL A 52 -24.65 -5.15 -20.96
CA VAL A 52 -25.90 -5.81 -20.52
C VAL A 52 -27.07 -5.37 -21.40
N PHE A 53 -27.17 -4.08 -21.71
CA PHE A 53 -28.18 -3.56 -22.63
C PHE A 53 -28.06 -4.17 -24.03
N LEU A 54 -26.86 -4.21 -24.60
CA LEU A 54 -26.60 -4.80 -25.92
C LEU A 54 -26.91 -6.31 -25.94
N LEU A 55 -26.55 -7.04 -24.88
CA LEU A 55 -26.84 -8.46 -24.75
C LEU A 55 -28.36 -8.72 -24.69
N LEU A 56 -29.09 -7.97 -23.85
CA LEU A 56 -30.55 -8.06 -23.73
C LEU A 56 -31.24 -7.67 -25.05
N TRP A 57 -30.72 -6.65 -25.74
CA TRP A 57 -31.21 -6.23 -27.04
C TRP A 57 -30.98 -7.28 -28.13
N GLN A 58 -29.81 -7.93 -28.15
CA GLN A 58 -29.51 -9.04 -29.07
C GLN A 58 -30.40 -10.26 -28.80
N LEU A 59 -30.60 -10.62 -27.53
CA LEU A 59 -31.46 -11.73 -27.12
C LEU A 59 -32.93 -11.47 -27.47
N SER A 60 -33.39 -10.21 -27.36
CA SER A 60 -34.72 -9.77 -27.80
C SER A 60 -34.91 -9.88 -29.32
N ARG A 61 -33.89 -9.54 -30.11
CA ARG A 61 -33.94 -9.63 -31.58
C ARG A 61 -33.93 -11.06 -32.13
N ARG A 62 -33.36 -12.04 -31.42
CA ARG A 62 -33.32 -13.46 -31.86
C ARG A 62 -34.68 -14.19 -31.76
N GLY A 63 -35.78 -13.48 -31.46
CA GLY A 63 -37.15 -13.92 -31.77
C GLY A 63 -37.69 -15.13 -31.01
N ARG A 64 -36.90 -15.74 -30.10
CA ARG A 64 -37.27 -17.01 -29.44
C ARG A 64 -37.87 -16.88 -28.04
N TRP A 65 -38.21 -15.65 -27.61
CA TRP A 65 -38.79 -15.39 -26.30
C TRP A 65 -40.07 -14.55 -26.42
N ARG A 66 -41.19 -15.20 -26.78
CA ARG A 66 -42.52 -14.59 -26.71
C ARG A 66 -43.12 -14.88 -25.32
N GLY A 67 -43.12 -13.89 -24.42
CA GLY A 67 -43.89 -13.92 -23.16
C GLY A 67 -43.15 -13.46 -21.88
N VAL A 68 -43.85 -13.62 -20.74
CA VAL A 68 -43.42 -13.36 -19.35
C VAL A 68 -42.01 -13.88 -18.96
N PRO A 69 -41.50 -15.03 -19.46
CA PRO A 69 -40.18 -15.54 -19.03
C PRO A 69 -38.99 -14.67 -19.43
N ALA A 70 -39.09 -13.84 -20.47
CA ALA A 70 -38.02 -12.90 -20.85
C ALA A 70 -37.84 -11.79 -19.80
N LEU A 71 -38.96 -11.29 -19.26
CA LEU A 71 -38.95 -10.26 -18.22
C LEU A 71 -38.37 -10.83 -16.91
N ALA A 72 -38.79 -12.05 -16.54
CA ALA A 72 -38.28 -12.75 -15.36
C ALA A 72 -36.77 -13.03 -15.46
N ALA A 73 -36.28 -13.48 -16.61
CA ALA A 73 -34.85 -13.69 -16.83
C ALA A 73 -34.04 -12.38 -16.75
N THR A 74 -34.60 -11.28 -17.26
CA THR A 74 -33.97 -9.95 -17.19
C THR A 74 -33.88 -9.45 -15.74
N ILE A 75 -34.96 -9.61 -14.97
CA ILE A 75 -35.00 -9.26 -13.54
C ILE A 75 -34.01 -10.13 -12.76
N ALA A 76 -33.95 -11.44 -13.02
CA ALA A 76 -33.02 -12.35 -12.36
C ALA A 76 -31.55 -11.98 -12.61
N LEU A 77 -31.18 -11.66 -13.87
CA LEU A 77 -29.85 -11.16 -14.22
C LEU A 77 -29.51 -9.84 -13.53
N PHE A 78 -30.49 -8.93 -13.42
CA PHE A 78 -30.31 -7.65 -12.71
C PHE A 78 -30.12 -7.85 -11.20
N VAL A 79 -30.88 -8.76 -10.58
CA VAL A 79 -30.73 -9.11 -9.16
C VAL A 79 -29.38 -9.76 -8.89
N LEU A 80 -28.91 -10.66 -9.76
CA LEU A 80 -27.57 -11.25 -9.65
C LEU A 80 -26.46 -10.21 -9.80
N PHE A 81 -26.64 -9.23 -10.70
CA PHE A 81 -25.70 -8.11 -10.86
C PHE A 81 -25.66 -7.22 -9.61
N LEU A 82 -26.82 -6.86 -9.05
CA LEU A 82 -26.89 -6.11 -7.79
C LEU A 82 -26.26 -6.90 -6.64
N ALA A 83 -26.54 -8.21 -6.53
CA ALA A 83 -25.95 -9.06 -5.51
C ALA A 83 -24.42 -9.15 -5.64
N GLY A 84 -23.89 -9.28 -6.87
CA GLY A 84 -22.46 -9.27 -7.14
C GLY A 84 -21.80 -7.92 -6.83
N GLY A 85 -22.46 -6.80 -7.15
CA GLY A 85 -22.00 -5.46 -6.79
C GLY A 85 -22.00 -5.22 -5.27
N CYS A 86 -23.04 -5.68 -4.56
CA CYS A 86 -23.11 -5.64 -3.11
C CYS A 86 -22.01 -6.49 -2.44
N PHE A 87 -21.66 -7.65 -3.02
CA PHE A 87 -20.56 -8.46 -2.52
C PHE A 87 -19.21 -7.74 -2.62
N ASN A 88 -18.96 -7.01 -3.70
CA ASN A 88 -17.72 -6.24 -3.87
C ASN A 88 -17.64 -5.07 -2.85
N LEU A 89 -18.77 -4.40 -2.59
CA LEU A 89 -18.86 -3.39 -1.53
C LEU A 89 -18.66 -3.99 -0.12
N LEU A 90 -19.15 -5.21 0.11
CA LEU A 90 -18.92 -5.95 1.36
C LEU A 90 -17.42 -6.27 1.54
N LEU A 91 -16.73 -6.71 0.49
CA LEU A 91 -15.29 -6.98 0.53
C LEU A 91 -14.47 -5.71 0.80
N ILE A 92 -14.80 -4.59 0.14
CA ILE A 92 -14.16 -3.29 0.41
C ILE A 92 -14.47 -2.82 1.84
N GLY A 93 -15.70 -3.04 2.32
CA GLY A 93 -16.09 -2.71 3.68
C GLY A 93 -15.34 -3.54 4.73
N LEU A 94 -15.12 -4.84 4.49
CA LEU A 94 -14.34 -5.71 5.36
C LEU A 94 -12.86 -5.28 5.42
N ASP A 95 -12.27 -4.95 4.28
CA ASP A 95 -10.89 -4.45 4.21
C ASP A 95 -10.73 -3.09 4.92
N ALA A 96 -11.69 -2.18 4.74
CA ALA A 96 -11.72 -0.89 5.42
C ALA A 96 -11.94 -0.99 6.94
N MET A 97 -12.53 -2.09 7.43
CA MET A 97 -12.71 -2.35 8.86
C MET A 97 -11.46 -2.95 9.52
N GLY A 98 -10.53 -3.53 8.74
CA GLY A 98 -9.27 -4.09 9.24
C GLY A 98 -8.11 -3.09 9.32
N GLN A 99 -8.24 -1.91 8.71
CA GLN A 99 -7.19 -0.89 8.68
C GLN A 99 -7.27 0.06 9.88
N PRO A 100 -6.13 0.41 10.53
CA PRO A 100 -6.12 1.42 11.59
C PRO A 100 -6.59 2.76 11.05
N ARG A 101 -7.57 3.37 11.73
CA ARG A 101 -8.23 4.63 11.32
C ARG A 101 -7.41 5.89 11.64
N ASP A 102 -6.33 5.75 12.40
CA ASP A 102 -5.45 6.84 12.78
C ASP A 102 -4.23 6.88 11.84
N PRO A 103 -3.98 8.00 11.13
CA PRO A 103 -2.80 8.19 10.28
C PRO A 103 -1.47 7.93 11.00
N SER A 104 -1.38 8.25 12.30
CA SER A 104 -0.18 7.99 13.11
C SER A 104 0.08 6.50 13.27
N LEU A 105 -0.96 5.72 13.58
CA LEU A 105 -0.89 4.26 13.71
C LEU A 105 -0.61 3.56 12.37
N LYS A 106 -1.06 4.16 11.25
CA LYS A 106 -0.75 3.64 9.91
C LYS A 106 0.74 3.84 9.56
N ASN A 107 1.29 5.00 9.92
CA ASN A 107 2.71 5.29 9.71
C ASN A 107 3.59 4.42 10.61
N SER A 108 3.19 4.16 11.85
CA SER A 108 3.95 3.29 12.74
C SER A 108 3.97 1.84 12.25
N ALA A 109 2.83 1.27 11.86
CA ALA A 109 2.78 -0.09 11.30
C ALA A 109 3.56 -0.21 9.99
N HIS A 110 3.63 0.86 9.18
CA HIS A 110 4.46 0.88 7.98
C HIS A 110 5.96 0.90 8.33
N ALA A 111 6.36 1.75 9.28
CA ALA A 111 7.73 1.84 9.75
C ALA A 111 8.23 0.50 10.31
N VAL A 112 7.44 -0.16 11.17
CA VAL A 112 7.76 -1.50 11.70
C VAL A 112 8.01 -2.48 10.56
N ARG A 113 7.12 -2.56 9.57
CA ARG A 113 7.29 -3.47 8.42
C ARG A 113 8.54 -3.20 7.58
N ILE A 114 8.97 -1.94 7.46
CA ILE A 114 10.23 -1.61 6.78
C ILE A 114 11.40 -2.27 7.53
N VAL A 115 11.47 -2.04 8.84
CA VAL A 115 12.56 -2.54 9.68
C VAL A 115 12.54 -4.08 9.77
N GLU A 116 11.36 -4.69 9.97
CA GLU A 116 11.21 -6.15 9.98
C GLU A 116 11.73 -6.79 8.69
N LYS A 117 11.39 -6.20 7.54
CA LYS A 117 11.81 -6.71 6.25
C LYS A 117 13.30 -6.53 6.01
N ALA A 118 13.85 -5.36 6.37
CA ALA A 118 15.25 -5.04 6.12
C ALA A 118 16.21 -5.82 7.02
N LEU A 119 15.81 -6.03 8.29
CA LEU A 119 16.65 -6.66 9.31
C LEU A 119 16.28 -8.12 9.59
N GLU A 120 15.21 -8.62 8.99
CA GLU A 120 14.67 -9.98 9.18
C GLU A 120 14.33 -10.29 10.66
N LEU A 121 13.81 -9.28 11.36
CA LEU A 121 13.38 -9.36 12.76
C LEU A 121 11.85 -9.45 12.88
N ASN A 122 11.35 -10.13 13.91
CA ASN A 122 9.95 -10.00 14.33
C ASN A 122 9.84 -8.88 15.37
N LEU A 123 9.20 -7.77 15.00
CA LEU A 123 9.06 -6.56 15.82
C LEU A 123 7.64 -6.42 16.39
N ASP A 124 6.94 -7.53 16.60
CA ASP A 124 5.66 -7.58 17.29
C ASP A 124 5.73 -6.85 18.64
N GLY A 125 4.88 -5.84 18.80
CA GLY A 125 4.81 -5.04 20.03
C GLY A 125 5.83 -3.91 20.13
N ALA A 126 6.70 -3.70 19.13
CA ALA A 126 7.61 -2.57 19.11
C ALA A 126 6.86 -1.23 19.07
N GLN A 127 7.37 -0.24 19.80
CA GLN A 127 6.84 1.12 19.82
C GLN A 127 7.67 2.02 18.92
N VAL A 128 7.04 2.64 17.92
CA VAL A 128 7.69 3.63 17.04
C VAL A 128 7.78 4.98 17.74
N LEU A 129 9.01 5.47 17.94
CA LEU A 129 9.31 6.81 18.46
C LEU A 129 9.50 7.83 17.34
N LEU A 130 10.17 7.42 16.25
CA LEU A 130 10.41 8.22 15.07
C LEU A 130 10.23 7.37 13.82
N ALA A 131 9.64 7.96 12.77
CA ALA A 131 9.62 7.38 11.44
C ALA A 131 9.61 8.51 10.41
N GLU A 132 10.75 8.72 9.78
CA GLU A 132 10.97 9.71 8.73
C GLU A 132 11.47 8.99 7.47
N ASP A 133 10.98 9.43 6.32
CA ASP A 133 11.36 8.90 5.02
C ASP A 133 11.36 10.08 4.05
N THR A 134 12.54 10.38 3.49
CA THR A 134 12.74 11.51 2.58
C THR A 134 12.79 11.08 1.12
N HIS A 135 12.71 9.77 0.84
CA HIS A 135 12.74 9.25 -0.52
C HIS A 135 11.60 9.86 -1.34
N SER A 136 11.98 10.53 -2.42
CA SER A 136 11.02 11.20 -3.28
C SER A 136 11.50 11.26 -4.73
N GLY A 137 10.59 11.59 -5.65
CA GLY A 137 10.92 11.73 -7.07
C GLY A 137 11.19 10.41 -7.80
N PHE A 138 11.79 10.50 -8.99
CA PHE A 138 12.01 9.36 -9.88
C PHE A 138 13.27 8.55 -9.55
N HIS A 139 14.29 9.21 -8.99
CA HIS A 139 15.56 8.58 -8.66
C HIS A 139 15.47 7.72 -7.40
N GLY A 140 14.54 8.06 -6.49
CA GLY A 140 14.37 7.31 -5.26
C GLY A 140 15.53 7.50 -4.29
N ASP A 141 16.24 8.63 -4.40
CA ASP A 141 17.28 9.02 -3.46
C ASP A 141 16.63 9.60 -2.20
N GLY A 142 17.28 9.38 -1.07
CA GLY A 142 16.80 9.82 0.22
C GLY A 142 17.36 9.00 1.37
N GLU A 143 16.72 9.17 2.50
CA GLU A 143 17.04 8.46 3.73
C GLU A 143 15.77 8.06 4.45
N THR A 144 15.82 6.90 5.09
CA THR A 144 14.78 6.43 6.01
C THR A 144 15.38 6.38 7.41
N ARG A 145 14.75 7.05 8.38
CA ARG A 145 15.16 7.12 9.77
C ARG A 145 14.04 6.62 10.66
N ILE A 146 14.25 5.52 11.36
CA ILE A 146 13.24 4.93 12.24
C ILE A 146 13.85 4.64 13.60
N ILE A 147 13.15 5.02 14.67
CA ILE A 147 13.55 4.73 16.05
C ILE A 147 12.42 3.93 16.68
N LEU A 148 12.76 2.77 17.26
CA LEU A 148 11.86 1.84 17.89
C LEU A 148 12.30 1.56 19.33
N THR A 149 11.36 1.51 20.26
CA THR A 149 11.59 0.89 21.56
C THR A 149 11.13 -0.57 21.51
N LEU A 150 11.98 -1.47 21.98
CA LEU A 150 11.72 -2.91 22.05
C LEU A 150 11.51 -3.34 23.50
N ASP A 151 10.70 -4.38 23.70
CA ASP A 151 10.66 -5.09 24.97
C ASP A 151 11.90 -6.00 25.04
N ASP A 152 12.64 -5.95 26.15
CA ASP A 152 13.82 -6.77 26.40
C ASP A 152 13.51 -8.28 26.31
N ALA A 153 12.28 -8.68 26.59
CA ALA A 153 11.82 -10.07 26.49
C ALA A 153 11.35 -10.46 25.08
N SER A 154 11.43 -9.55 24.09
CA SER A 154 10.98 -9.83 22.73
C SER A 154 11.95 -10.76 21.98
N SER A 155 11.41 -11.54 21.05
CA SER A 155 12.23 -12.39 20.16
C SER A 155 13.18 -11.59 19.27
N ALA A 156 12.87 -10.32 18.99
CA ALA A 156 13.77 -9.42 18.28
C ALA A 156 15.06 -9.20 19.08
N VAL A 157 14.94 -8.86 20.37
CA VAL A 157 16.10 -8.64 21.25
C VAL A 157 16.93 -9.92 21.37
N GLU A 158 16.30 -11.07 21.57
CA GLU A 158 17.01 -12.36 21.57
C GLU A 158 17.79 -12.62 20.27
N SER A 159 17.18 -12.29 19.12
CA SER A 159 17.82 -12.45 17.80
C SER A 159 18.99 -11.49 17.61
N ILE A 160 18.84 -10.22 18.02
CA ILE A 160 19.90 -9.22 17.97
C ILE A 160 21.09 -9.67 18.82
N LEU A 161 20.86 -10.01 20.10
CA LEU A 161 21.93 -10.37 21.04
C LEU A 161 22.70 -11.63 20.62
N SER A 162 22.06 -12.53 19.86
CA SER A 162 22.66 -13.80 19.42
C SER A 162 23.33 -13.74 18.06
N GLN A 163 22.87 -12.86 17.16
CA GLN A 163 23.31 -12.83 15.76
C GLN A 163 24.16 -11.61 15.40
N TRP A 164 23.92 -10.47 16.06
CA TRP A 164 24.58 -9.23 15.69
C TRP A 164 25.94 -9.12 16.39
N PRO A 165 26.96 -8.54 15.73
CA PRO A 165 28.20 -8.15 16.39
C PRO A 165 27.98 -7.02 17.41
N ALA A 166 28.81 -7.01 18.45
CA ALA A 166 28.81 -5.94 19.45
C ALA A 166 29.35 -4.63 18.86
N PHE A 167 28.79 -3.51 19.29
CA PHE A 167 29.25 -2.15 19.02
C PHE A 167 30.18 -1.66 20.15
N PRO A 168 31.26 -0.91 19.89
CA PRO A 168 31.67 -0.26 18.62
C PRO A 168 32.03 -1.22 17.49
N ALA A 169 31.71 -0.84 16.26
CA ALA A 169 31.88 -1.68 15.06
C ALA A 169 33.31 -1.67 14.52
N GLY A 170 34.12 -0.69 14.91
CA GLY A 170 35.45 -0.43 14.34
C GLY A 170 35.38 0.28 12.99
N GLU A 171 36.52 0.81 12.55
CA GLU A 171 36.60 1.49 11.25
C GLU A 171 36.46 0.50 10.08
N PRO A 172 35.76 0.88 8.98
CA PRO A 172 35.21 2.21 8.69
C PRO A 172 33.76 2.45 9.19
N LEU A 173 33.16 1.48 9.89
CA LEU A 173 31.74 1.52 10.25
C LEU A 173 31.46 2.50 11.38
N ASP A 174 32.38 2.67 12.33
CA ASP A 174 32.25 3.70 13.37
C ASP A 174 32.09 5.09 12.75
N THR A 175 32.83 5.42 11.68
CA THR A 175 32.62 6.66 10.92
C THR A 175 31.19 6.76 10.35
N ILE A 176 30.62 5.66 9.84
CA ILE A 176 29.24 5.66 9.34
C ILE A 176 28.23 5.93 10.46
N PHE A 177 28.36 5.22 11.58
CA PHE A 177 27.45 5.37 12.71
C PHE A 177 27.60 6.75 13.39
N LEU A 178 28.82 7.22 13.60
CA LEU A 178 29.12 8.40 14.41
C LEU A 178 29.22 9.72 13.63
N GLU A 179 29.51 9.70 12.33
CA GLU A 179 29.77 10.93 11.56
C GLU A 179 28.90 11.10 10.31
N ARG A 180 28.34 10.02 9.77
CA ARG A 180 27.61 10.06 8.48
C ARG A 180 26.16 9.60 8.54
N SER A 181 25.67 9.23 9.72
CA SER A 181 24.27 8.91 9.93
C SER A 181 23.45 10.19 9.95
N GLY A 182 22.78 10.45 8.83
CA GLY A 182 22.17 11.73 8.54
C GLY A 182 23.17 12.67 7.90
N LEU A 183 23.06 12.84 6.58
CA LEU A 183 23.89 13.77 5.80
C LEU A 183 23.56 15.23 6.20
N GLY A 184 24.07 15.72 7.34
CA GLY A 184 23.80 17.04 7.92
C GLY A 184 24.58 17.31 9.22
N GLU A 185 24.26 18.40 9.94
CA GLU A 185 24.89 18.73 11.24
C GLU A 185 24.34 17.90 12.42
N ASP A 186 23.21 17.21 12.23
CA ASP A 186 22.54 16.41 13.26
C ASP A 186 22.87 14.92 13.08
N LEU A 187 23.60 14.36 14.05
CA LEU A 187 23.86 12.93 14.14
C LEU A 187 22.56 12.17 14.42
N PHE A 188 22.23 11.18 13.58
CA PHE A 188 21.06 10.35 13.80
C PHE A 188 21.28 9.28 14.87
N PHE A 189 22.41 8.56 14.83
CA PHE A 189 22.72 7.58 15.87
C PHE A 189 23.26 8.29 17.12
N PRO A 190 22.81 7.90 18.32
CA PRO A 190 23.38 8.40 19.55
C PRO A 190 24.78 7.84 19.78
N GLN A 191 25.53 8.47 20.69
CA GLN A 191 26.73 7.85 21.22
C GLN A 191 26.34 6.72 22.17
N VAL A 192 26.61 5.48 21.77
CA VAL A 192 26.31 4.26 22.53
C VAL A 192 27.62 3.64 22.99
N GLU A 193 27.77 3.42 24.30
CA GLU A 193 28.96 2.75 24.85
C GLU A 193 28.93 1.23 24.65
N GLN A 194 27.74 0.62 24.73
CA GLN A 194 27.52 -0.81 24.58
C GLN A 194 26.24 -1.05 23.79
N GLY A 195 26.35 -1.82 22.70
CA GLY A 195 25.22 -2.10 21.84
C GLY A 195 25.53 -3.21 20.86
N TYR A 196 24.62 -3.40 19.91
CA TYR A 196 24.75 -4.38 18.83
C TYR A 196 24.41 -3.70 17.52
N TYR A 197 25.14 -4.02 16.45
CA TYR A 197 24.92 -3.36 15.17
C TYR A 197 24.67 -4.34 14.04
N SER A 198 23.97 -3.87 13.01
CA SER A 198 23.84 -4.52 11.72
C SER A 198 24.17 -3.53 10.62
N PHE A 199 24.94 -3.98 9.63
CA PHE A 199 25.32 -3.15 8.50
C PHE A 199 25.26 -3.98 7.22
N ARG A 200 24.55 -3.46 6.22
CA ARG A 200 24.38 -4.07 4.91
C ARG A 200 24.74 -3.08 3.81
N ASP A 201 25.84 -3.36 3.12
CA ASP A 201 26.33 -2.58 1.99
C ASP A 201 25.61 -2.99 0.69
N ARG A 202 24.41 -2.44 0.48
CA ARG A 202 23.58 -2.68 -0.71
C ARG A 202 24.28 -2.22 -2.00
N TYR A 203 25.13 -1.20 -1.93
CA TYR A 203 25.96 -0.75 -3.06
C TYR A 203 26.92 -1.86 -3.50
N ALA A 204 27.67 -2.47 -2.57
CA ALA A 204 28.61 -3.55 -2.91
C ALA A 204 27.90 -4.80 -3.42
N GLU A 205 26.68 -5.09 -2.95
CA GLU A 205 25.84 -6.16 -3.50
C GLU A 205 25.45 -5.91 -4.96
N GLN A 206 25.16 -4.66 -5.30
CA GLN A 206 24.77 -4.26 -6.66
C GLN A 206 25.98 -4.13 -7.60
N TYR A 207 27.13 -3.69 -7.08
CA TYR A 207 28.35 -3.41 -7.83
C TYR A 207 29.54 -4.21 -7.27
N PRO A 208 29.55 -5.56 -7.40
CA PRO A 208 30.56 -6.42 -6.79
C PRO A 208 31.97 -6.24 -7.38
N ASP A 209 32.07 -5.69 -8.59
CA ASP A 209 33.35 -5.41 -9.26
C ASP A 209 33.97 -4.06 -8.83
N ASP A 210 33.21 -3.22 -8.12
CA ASP A 210 33.72 -1.95 -7.58
C ASP A 210 34.56 -2.22 -6.33
N THR A 211 35.82 -1.82 -6.39
CA THR A 211 36.80 -2.04 -5.30
C THR A 211 37.04 -0.81 -4.45
N HIS A 212 36.30 0.29 -4.68
CA HIS A 212 36.43 1.50 -3.90
C HIS A 212 36.03 1.26 -2.43
N PRO A 213 36.86 1.69 -1.46
CA PRO A 213 36.51 1.62 -0.05
C PRO A 213 35.21 2.35 0.25
N LEU A 214 34.42 1.85 1.21
CA LEU A 214 33.09 2.38 1.57
C LEU A 214 33.05 3.92 1.64
N LEU A 215 33.97 4.53 2.38
CA LEU A 215 34.02 5.99 2.61
C LEU A 215 34.55 6.82 1.43
N GLN A 216 35.05 6.17 0.38
CA GLN A 216 35.64 6.81 -0.81
C GLN A 216 34.75 6.72 -2.05
N ARG A 217 33.54 6.15 -1.92
CA ARG A 217 32.58 6.03 -3.03
C ARG A 217 31.85 7.35 -3.28
N PHE A 218 31.44 7.55 -4.53
CA PHE A 218 30.66 8.70 -4.97
C PHE A 218 29.19 8.62 -4.59
N SER A 219 28.69 7.42 -4.30
CA SER A 219 27.32 7.13 -3.89
C SER A 219 27.35 6.13 -2.73
N TYR A 220 26.38 6.28 -1.84
CA TYR A 220 26.13 5.42 -0.71
C TYR A 220 24.77 4.77 -0.88
N ASN A 221 24.77 3.44 -0.89
CA ASN A 221 23.56 2.66 -0.77
C ASN A 221 23.77 1.61 0.32
N TYR A 222 23.21 1.84 1.51
CA TYR A 222 23.36 0.91 2.63
C TYR A 222 22.18 0.98 3.60
N THR A 223 22.09 -0.07 4.42
CA THR A 223 21.21 -0.14 5.58
C THR A 223 22.07 -0.32 6.81
N ALA A 224 21.85 0.49 7.84
CA ALA A 224 22.56 0.45 9.10
C ALA A 224 21.54 0.42 10.25
N ALA A 225 21.82 -0.38 11.27
CA ALA A 225 21.02 -0.42 12.47
C ALA A 225 21.89 -0.57 13.71
N LEU A 226 21.48 0.09 14.79
CA LEU A 226 22.16 0.07 16.09
C LEU A 226 21.11 -0.18 17.18
N TYR A 227 21.31 -1.25 17.94
CA TYR A 227 20.54 -1.54 19.14
C TYR A 227 21.32 -1.08 20.36
N ASP A 228 20.75 -0.10 21.06
CA ASP A 228 21.22 0.41 22.34
C ASP A 228 20.60 -0.44 23.46
N THR A 229 21.44 -1.19 24.17
CA THR A 229 21.01 -2.10 25.24
C THR A 229 20.63 -1.38 26.52
N GLU A 230 21.09 -0.14 26.73
CA GLU A 230 20.75 0.63 27.94
C GLU A 230 19.33 1.18 27.86
N ASN A 231 18.93 1.65 26.68
CA ASN A 231 17.63 2.27 26.44
C ASN A 231 16.62 1.35 25.76
N SER A 232 16.97 0.08 25.52
CA SER A 232 16.17 -0.90 24.76
C SER A 232 15.65 -0.33 23.44
N THR A 233 16.51 0.45 22.76
CA THR A 233 16.13 1.26 21.61
C THR A 233 16.88 0.81 20.36
N LEU A 234 16.13 0.53 19.30
CA LEU A 234 16.64 0.18 17.99
C LEU A 234 16.56 1.41 17.07
N TYR A 235 17.72 1.85 16.59
CA TYR A 235 17.88 2.89 15.59
C TYR A 235 18.07 2.21 14.23
N TYR A 236 17.24 2.55 13.25
CA TYR A 236 17.31 2.06 11.89
C TYR A 236 17.54 3.23 10.93
N TYR A 237 18.51 3.06 10.04
CA TYR A 237 18.90 4.04 9.06
C TYR A 237 19.08 3.38 7.68
N GLU A 238 18.46 3.96 6.68
CA GLU A 238 18.62 3.59 5.28
C GLU A 238 19.08 4.81 4.51
N LEU A 239 20.07 4.65 3.64
CA LEU A 239 20.54 5.70 2.75
C LEU A 239 20.63 5.18 1.32
N ASP A 240 20.04 5.93 0.41
CA ASP A 240 20.09 5.73 -1.04
C ASP A 240 20.46 7.07 -1.69
N THR A 241 21.63 7.14 -2.34
CA THR A 241 22.15 8.35 -3.02
C THR A 241 22.74 8.06 -4.39
#